data_AF-A0A1J5MSE0-F1
#
_entry.id   AF-A0A1J5MSE0-F1
#
_cell.length_a   1.000
_cell.length_b   1.000
_cell.length_c   1.000
_cell.angle_alpha   90.00
_cell.angle_beta   90.00
_cell.angle_gamma   90.00
#
_symmetry.space_group_name_H-M   'P 1'
#
loop_
_entity.id
_entity.type
_entity.pdbx_description
1 polymer ?
#
loop_
_entity_poly.entity_id
_entity_poly.type
_entity_poly.pdbx_seq_one_letter_code
_entity_poly.pdbx_strand_id
1 'polypeptide(L)'
;MVVTPSSLFALAVLRHRQPWNWSLHCAALVLFCLTLLSHSYLMLAASLILLGVGFFELRLDEPPENRWFRFARRGVEWEKDWSAAPWNRVKWARLLFALLVAGGAVWALWVRELAALMLLAGFAVLARVVRQNREKGIDP
;
A
#
# COMPACT_ATOMS: atom_id res chain seq x y z
N MET A 1 -4.78 -19.63 26.22
CA MET A 1 -5.72 -18.71 25.52
C MET A 1 -6.28 -19.43 24.31
N VAL A 2 -7.59 -19.42 24.11
CA VAL A 2 -8.19 -19.99 22.90
C VAL A 2 -7.83 -19.08 21.72
N VAL A 3 -7.06 -19.61 20.77
CA VAL A 3 -6.69 -18.89 19.56
C VAL A 3 -7.91 -18.90 18.64
N THR A 4 -8.58 -17.75 18.51
CA THR A 4 -9.70 -17.57 17.58
C THR A 4 -9.22 -16.88 16.30
N PRO A 5 -9.89 -17.09 15.15
CA PRO A 5 -9.57 -16.38 13.90
C PRO A 5 -9.57 -14.85 14.07
N SER A 6 -10.49 -14.32 14.88
CA SER A 6 -10.55 -12.89 15.18
C SER A 6 -9.33 -12.39 15.99
N SER A 7 -8.84 -13.19 16.93
CA SER A 7 -7.63 -12.86 17.70
C SER A 7 -6.38 -12.87 16.82
N LEU A 8 -6.27 -13.81 15.87
CA LEU A 8 -5.19 -13.87 14.90
C LEU A 8 -5.22 -12.67 13.94
N PHE A 9 -6.40 -12.32 13.45
CA PHE A 9 -6.58 -11.15 12.59
C PHE A 9 -6.21 -9.85 13.32
N ALA A 10 -6.68 -9.67 14.56
CA ALA A 10 -6.34 -8.50 15.37
C ALA A 10 -4.82 -8.39 15.60
N LEU A 11 -4.16 -9.52 15.88
CA LEU A 11 -2.70 -9.56 16.03
C LEU A 11 -1.98 -9.22 14.72
N ALA A 12 -2.43 -9.76 13.58
CA ALA A 12 -1.87 -9.46 12.27
C ALA A 12 -1.99 -7.98 11.92
N VAL A 13 -3.14 -7.36 12.18
CA VAL A 13 -3.36 -5.91 11.98
C VAL A 13 -2.46 -5.09 12.90
N LEU A 14 -2.31 -5.49 14.17
CA LEU A 14 -1.42 -4.80 15.10
C LEU A 14 0.03 -4.81 14.62
N ARG A 15 0.51 -5.97 14.14
CA ARG A 15 1.87 -6.13 13.61
C ARG A 15 2.06 -5.39 12.29
N HIS A 16 1.10 -5.45 11.37
CA HIS A 16 1.12 -4.68 10.11
C HIS A 16 1.35 -3.18 10.34
N ARG A 17 0.75 -2.64 11.41
CA ARG A 17 0.82 -1.21 11.77
C ARG A 17 2.14 -0.80 12.43
N GLN A 18 3.10 -1.71 12.61
CA GLN A 18 4.45 -1.33 13.02
C GLN A 18 5.22 -0.75 11.82
N PRO A 19 5.95 0.38 11.96
CA PRO A 19 6.59 1.03 10.80
C PRO A 19 7.57 0.15 10.02
N TRP A 20 8.28 -0.75 10.71
CA TRP A 20 9.17 -1.73 10.08
C TRP A 20 8.37 -2.72 9.22
N ASN A 21 7.34 -3.33 9.79
CA ASN A 21 6.46 -4.29 9.12
C ASN A 21 5.74 -3.65 7.94
N TRP A 22 5.22 -2.43 8.10
CA TRP A 22 4.62 -1.66 7.01
C TRP A 22 5.63 -1.43 5.87
N SER A 23 6.88 -1.11 6.21
CA SER A 23 7.95 -0.96 5.22
C SER A 23 8.25 -2.26 4.47
N LEU A 24 8.24 -3.40 5.16
CA LEU A 24 8.40 -4.71 4.52
C LEU A 24 7.23 -5.04 3.59
N HIS A 25 5.99 -4.71 3.97
CA HIS A 25 4.84 -4.86 3.09
C HIS A 25 4.94 -3.98 1.84
N CYS A 26 5.45 -2.75 1.97
CA CYS A 26 5.75 -1.92 0.80
C CYS A 26 6.83 -2.53 -0.08
N ALA A 27 7.92 -3.04 0.50
CA ALA A 27 8.96 -3.72 -0.26
C ALA A 27 8.43 -4.98 -0.96
N ALA A 28 7.59 -5.76 -0.29
CA ALA A 28 6.89 -6.90 -0.85
C ALA A 28 6.02 -6.51 -2.05
N LEU A 29 5.27 -5.40 -1.95
CA LEU A 29 4.45 -4.88 -3.04
C LEU A 29 5.30 -4.44 -4.24
N VAL A 30 6.43 -3.76 -4.01
CA VAL A 30 7.36 -3.37 -5.07
C VAL A 30 7.93 -4.60 -5.77
N LEU A 31 8.38 -5.61 -5.01
CA LEU A 31 8.87 -6.87 -5.59
C LEU A 31 7.77 -7.59 -6.37
N PHE A 32 6.52 -7.57 -5.90
CA PHE A 32 5.39 -8.15 -6.62
C PHE A 32 5.15 -7.43 -7.95
N CYS A 33 5.24 -6.10 -8.00
CA CYS A 33 5.16 -5.37 -9.27
C CYS A 33 6.31 -5.75 -10.22
N LEU A 34 7.53 -5.92 -9.70
CA LEU A 34 8.67 -6.38 -10.49
C LEU A 34 8.50 -7.83 -10.97
N THR A 35 7.87 -8.69 -10.17
CA THR A 35 7.45 -10.04 -10.57
C THR A 35 6.51 -9.99 -11.75
N LEU A 36 5.47 -9.15 -11.71
CA LEU A 36 4.51 -9.02 -12.82
C LEU A 36 5.22 -8.56 -14.09
N LEU A 37 6.14 -7.60 -13.98
CA LEU A 37 6.89 -7.09 -15.13
C LEU A 37 7.85 -8.15 -15.70
N SER A 38 8.69 -8.74 -14.85
CA SER A 38 9.75 -9.68 -15.27
C SER A 38 9.30 -11.13 -15.46
N HIS A 39 8.12 -11.47 -14.94
CA HIS A 39 7.60 -12.85 -14.81
C HIS A 39 8.56 -13.78 -14.04
N SER A 40 9.30 -13.23 -13.06
CA SER A 40 10.29 -13.97 -12.28
C SER A 40 9.70 -14.67 -11.06
N TYR A 41 9.76 -16.01 -11.02
CA TYR A 41 9.37 -16.79 -9.85
C TYR A 41 10.21 -16.49 -8.60
N LEU A 42 11.47 -16.09 -8.77
CA LEU A 42 12.33 -15.72 -7.65
C LEU A 42 11.83 -14.44 -6.97
N MET A 43 11.45 -13.43 -7.76
CA MET A 43 10.86 -12.20 -7.24
C MET A 43 9.51 -12.46 -6.59
N LEU A 44 8.72 -13.40 -7.15
CA LEU A 44 7.45 -13.82 -6.55
C LEU A 44 7.69 -14.41 -5.16
N ALA A 45 8.60 -15.37 -5.05
CA ALA A 45 8.95 -16.00 -3.78
C ALA A 45 9.44 -14.95 -2.76
N ALA A 46 10.34 -14.05 -3.17
CA ALA A 46 10.84 -12.97 -2.32
C ALA A 46 9.70 -12.03 -1.85
N SER A 47 8.77 -11.66 -2.74
CA SER A 47 7.61 -10.83 -2.37
C SER A 47 6.71 -11.52 -1.34
N LEU A 48 6.45 -12.82 -1.51
CA LEU A 48 5.61 -13.59 -0.59
C LEU A 48 6.28 -13.78 0.77
N ILE A 49 7.59 -14.02 0.78
CA ILE A 49 8.38 -14.11 2.01
C ILE A 49 8.33 -12.78 2.75
N LEU A 50 8.64 -11.65 2.09
CA LEU A 50 8.60 -10.34 2.75
C LEU A 50 7.19 -9.98 3.24
N LEU A 51 6.15 -10.32 2.47
CA LEU A 51 4.76 -10.16 2.88
C LEU A 51 4.48 -10.96 4.15
N GLY A 52 4.89 -12.23 4.20
CA GLY A 52 4.75 -13.06 5.39
C GLY A 52 5.53 -12.54 6.60
N VAL A 53 6.79 -12.15 6.39
CA VAL A 53 7.68 -11.61 7.44
C VAL A 53 7.08 -10.35 8.08
N GLY A 54 6.41 -9.50 7.31
CA GLY A 54 5.72 -8.31 7.82
C GLY A 54 4.56 -8.60 8.78
N PHE A 55 4.12 -9.86 8.96
CA PHE A 55 3.15 -10.26 9.99
C PHE A 55 3.79 -10.87 11.25
N PHE A 56 5.12 -10.95 11.32
CA PHE A 56 5.82 -11.39 12.52
C PHE A 56 6.18 -10.22 13.44
N GLU A 57 6.47 -10.55 14.69
CA GLU A 57 7.00 -9.59 15.63
C GLU A 57 8.51 -9.48 15.40
N LEU A 58 8.91 -8.39 14.74
CA LEU A 58 10.31 -8.13 14.45
C LEU A 58 10.91 -7.42 15.67
N ARG A 59 11.87 -8.08 16.34
CA ARG A 59 12.67 -7.48 17.41
C ARG A 59 13.73 -6.57 16.81
N LEU A 60 13.29 -5.47 16.21
CA LEU A 60 14.14 -4.44 15.65
C LEU A 60 14.14 -3.22 16.57
N ASP A 61 15.24 -2.49 16.56
CA ASP A 61 15.35 -1.22 17.27
C ASP A 61 14.30 -0.21 16.79
N GLU A 62 14.10 0.83 17.58
CA GLU A 62 13.15 1.89 17.25
C GLU A 62 13.42 2.46 15.84
N PRO A 63 12.38 2.65 15.01
CA PRO A 63 12.57 3.11 13.65
C PRO A 63 13.22 4.52 13.64
N PRO A 64 14.32 4.72 12.91
CA PRO A 64 15.05 5.98 12.92
C PRO A 64 14.22 7.14 12.36
N GLU A 65 14.50 8.37 12.80
CA GLU A 65 13.77 9.57 12.37
C GLU A 65 14.16 10.11 10.99
N ASN A 66 14.06 9.27 9.97
CA ASN A 66 14.34 9.65 8.58
C ASN A 66 13.06 9.95 7.78
N ARG A 67 13.23 10.44 6.55
CA ARG A 67 12.12 10.78 5.65
C ARG A 67 11.20 9.58 5.37
N TRP A 68 11.78 8.38 5.26
CA TRP A 68 11.05 7.15 5.00
C TRP A 68 10.14 6.75 6.16
N PHE A 69 10.65 6.71 7.39
CA PHE A 69 9.82 6.36 8.55
C PHE A 69 8.78 7.42 8.89
N ARG A 70 9.03 8.70 8.58
CA ARG A 70 7.97 9.73 8.60
C ARG A 70 6.88 9.49 7.55
N PHE A 71 7.21 8.89 6.42
CA PHE A 71 6.22 8.47 5.43
C PHE A 71 5.48 7.22 5.87
N ALA A 72 6.19 6.19 6.36
CA ALA A 72 5.59 4.96 6.86
C ALA A 72 4.62 5.21 8.03
N ARG A 73 4.99 6.06 9.00
CA ARG A 73 4.09 6.45 10.11
C ARG A 73 2.81 7.13 9.59
N ARG A 74 2.94 8.07 8.65
CA ARG A 74 1.79 8.71 7.99
C ARG A 74 0.92 7.72 7.20
N GLY A 75 1.54 6.71 6.57
CA GLY A 75 0.83 5.63 5.89
C GLY A 75 0.01 4.78 6.87
N VAL A 76 0.62 4.40 7.99
CA VAL A 76 -0.05 3.66 9.08
C VAL A 76 -1.20 4.48 9.69
N GLU A 77 -0.98 5.77 9.94
CA GLU A 77 -2.03 6.67 10.45
C GLU A 77 -3.18 6.79 9.46
N TRP A 78 -2.88 7.02 8.17
CA TRP A 78 -3.88 7.06 7.12
C TRP A 78 -4.70 5.77 7.03
N GLU A 79 -4.06 4.60 7.15
CA GLU A 79 -4.76 3.31 7.12
C GLU A 79 -5.65 3.11 8.35
N LYS A 80 -5.18 3.56 9.53
CA LYS A 80 -5.98 3.57 10.76
C LYS A 80 -7.22 4.43 10.60
N ASP A 81 -7.05 5.66 10.12
CA ASP A 81 -8.13 6.63 9.92
C ASP A 81 -9.12 6.14 8.87
N TRP A 82 -8.60 5.60 7.76
CA TRP A 82 -9.43 4.99 6.72
C TRP A 82 -10.26 3.84 7.27
N SER A 83 -9.64 2.95 8.06
CA SER A 83 -10.30 1.80 8.67
C SER A 83 -11.37 2.23 9.69
N ALA A 84 -11.08 3.23 10.51
CA ALA A 84 -11.99 3.77 11.53
C ALA A 84 -13.16 4.57 10.95
N ALA A 85 -13.00 5.17 9.77
CA ALA A 85 -14.07 5.94 9.13
C ALA A 85 -15.30 5.07 8.84
N PRO A 86 -16.54 5.56 9.10
CA PRO A 86 -17.75 4.79 8.87
C PRO A 86 -17.93 4.43 7.39
N TRP A 87 -18.50 3.25 7.13
CA TRP A 87 -18.82 2.81 5.77
C TRP A 87 -19.99 3.61 5.22
N ASN A 88 -19.70 4.52 4.30
CA ASN A 88 -20.68 5.27 3.53
C ASN A 88 -20.48 5.05 2.03
N ARG A 89 -21.41 5.56 1.20
CA ARG A 89 -21.34 5.43 -0.26
C ARG A 89 -20.04 6.00 -0.84
N VAL A 90 -19.51 7.07 -0.25
CA VAL A 90 -18.25 7.70 -0.69
C VAL A 90 -17.05 6.79 -0.43
N LYS A 91 -16.96 6.17 0.75
CA LYS A 91 -15.90 5.22 1.10
C LYS A 91 -15.94 3.99 0.20
N TRP A 92 -17.14 3.49 -0.10
CA TRP A 92 -17.34 2.41 -1.07
C TRP A 92 -16.89 2.80 -2.48
N ALA A 93 -17.28 3.97 -2.97
CA ALA A 93 -16.87 4.45 -4.29
C ALA A 93 -15.35 4.61 -4.40
N ARG A 94 -14.72 5.16 -3.36
CA ARG A 94 -13.25 5.27 -3.27
C ARG A 94 -12.56 3.92 -3.23
N LEU A 95 -13.10 2.94 -2.49
CA LEU A 95 -12.58 1.57 -2.46
C LEU A 95 -12.69 0.92 -3.84
N LEU A 96 -13.87 0.99 -4.47
CA LEU A 96 -14.08 0.45 -5.82
C LEU A 96 -13.13 1.09 -6.82
N PHE A 97 -12.98 2.41 -6.79
CA PHE A 97 -12.02 3.12 -7.62
C PHE A 97 -10.58 2.64 -7.39
N ALA A 98 -10.16 2.49 -6.13
CA ALA A 98 -8.83 1.98 -5.80
C ALA A 98 -8.61 0.55 -6.31
N LEU A 99 -9.63 -0.32 -6.22
CA LEU A 99 -9.58 -1.68 -6.76
C LEU A 99 -9.47 -1.69 -8.30
N LEU A 100 -10.21 -0.82 -8.99
CA LEU A 100 -10.12 -0.68 -10.44
C LEU A 100 -8.73 -0.20 -10.88
N VAL A 101 -8.17 0.80 -10.20
CA VAL A 101 -6.81 1.29 -10.47
C VAL A 101 -5.77 0.20 -10.20
N ALA A 102 -5.89 -0.53 -9.08
CA ALA A 102 -4.99 -1.62 -8.75
C ALA A 102 -5.08 -2.78 -9.77
N GLY A 103 -6.30 -3.17 -10.17
CA GLY A 103 -6.52 -4.19 -11.18
C GLY A 103 -5.96 -3.78 -12.55
N GLY A 104 -6.19 -2.52 -12.96
CA GLY A 104 -5.60 -1.96 -14.18
C GLY A 104 -4.07 -1.94 -14.14
N ALA A 105 -3.48 -1.57 -13.00
CA ALA A 105 -2.02 -1.58 -12.81
C ALA A 105 -1.45 -3.01 -12.89
N VAL A 106 -2.09 -4.00 -12.25
CA VAL A 106 -1.68 -5.40 -12.32
C VAL A 106 -1.74 -5.91 -13.76
N TRP A 107 -2.83 -5.65 -14.47
CA TRP A 107 -2.98 -6.02 -15.88
C TRP A 107 -1.92 -5.35 -16.76
N ALA A 108 -1.71 -4.04 -16.60
CA ALA A 108 -0.73 -3.29 -17.39
C ALA A 108 0.71 -3.78 -17.14
N LEU A 109 1.06 -4.07 -15.88
CA LEU A 109 2.36 -4.66 -15.52
C LEU A 109 2.53 -6.06 -16.12
N TRP A 110 1.48 -6.88 -16.09
CA TRP A 110 1.49 -8.24 -16.62
C TRP A 110 1.67 -8.27 -18.15
N VAL A 111 0.91 -7.46 -18.88
CA VAL A 111 1.02 -7.37 -20.35
C VAL A 111 2.23 -6.51 -20.78
N ARG A 112 2.90 -5.85 -19.82
CA ARG A 112 4.03 -4.92 -20.03
C ARG A 112 3.66 -3.73 -20.90
N GLU A 113 2.42 -3.25 -20.77
CA GLU A 113 1.93 -2.12 -21.56
C GLU A 113 2.38 -0.79 -20.92
N LEU A 114 3.46 -0.22 -21.46
CA LEU A 114 4.07 1.01 -20.99
C LEU A 114 3.13 2.23 -21.12
N ALA A 115 2.30 2.33 -22.17
CA ALA A 115 1.44 3.50 -22.32
C ALA A 115 0.35 3.52 -21.24
N ALA A 116 -0.24 2.37 -20.91
CA ALA A 116 -1.15 2.23 -19.78
C ALA A 116 -0.48 2.59 -18.44
N LEU A 117 0.77 2.15 -18.21
CA LEU A 117 1.53 2.53 -17.00
C LEU A 117 1.81 4.04 -16.94
N MET A 118 2.15 4.65 -18.07
CA MET A 118 2.39 6.10 -18.17
C MET A 118 1.12 6.90 -17.94
N LEU A 119 -0.05 6.42 -18.41
CA LEU A 119 -1.35 7.05 -18.12
C LEU A 119 -1.67 6.99 -16.62
N LEU A 120 -1.43 5.86 -15.96
CA LEU A 120 -1.61 5.73 -14.51
C LEU A 120 -0.69 6.68 -13.73
N ALA A 121 0.59 6.76 -14.14
CA ALA A 121 1.55 7.69 -13.55
C ALA A 121 1.13 9.16 -13.77
N GLY A 122 0.70 9.50 -14.99
CA GLY A 122 0.21 10.82 -15.34
C GLY A 122 -1.03 11.22 -14.55
N PHE A 123 -1.98 10.29 -14.36
CA PHE A 123 -3.16 10.50 -13.53
C PHE A 123 -2.78 10.79 -12.07
N ALA A 124 -1.82 10.05 -11.51
CA ALA A 124 -1.34 10.29 -10.15
C ALA A 124 -0.68 11.67 -9.99
N VAL A 125 0.10 12.11 -10.98
CA VAL A 125 0.68 13.46 -11.01
C VAL A 125 -0.41 14.52 -11.12
N LEU A 126 -1.39 14.35 -12.00
CA LEU A 126 -2.50 15.29 -12.16
C LEU A 126 -3.31 15.41 -10.85
N ALA A 127 -3.63 14.28 -10.21
CA ALA A 127 -4.32 14.27 -8.92
C ALA A 127 -3.53 15.03 -7.84
N ARG A 128 -2.20 14.87 -7.82
CA ARG A 128 -1.32 15.63 -6.93
C ARG A 128 -1.37 17.13 -7.22
N VAL A 129 -1.30 17.53 -8.50
CA VAL A 129 -1.35 18.95 -8.90
C VAL A 129 -2.69 19.57 -8.54
N VAL A 130 -3.82 18.92 -8.85
CA VAL A 130 -5.17 19.39 -8.49
C VAL A 130 -5.30 19.57 -6.98
N ARG A 131 -4.78 18.62 -6.20
CA ARG A 131 -4.78 18.74 -4.74
C ARG A 131 -3.94 19.92 -4.27
N GLN A 132 -2.73 20.12 -4.81
CA GLN A 132 -1.88 21.26 -4.47
C GLN A 132 -2.50 22.61 -4.87
N ASN A 133 -3.22 22.66 -6.00
CA ASN A 133 -3.91 23.87 -6.44
C ASN A 133 -5.05 24.22 -5.47
N ARG A 134 -5.86 23.24 -5.06
CA ARG A 134 -6.90 23.42 -4.04
C ARG A 134 -6.33 23.88 -2.69
N GLU A 135 -5.23 23.27 -2.23
CA GLU A 135 -4.55 23.69 -1.00
C GLU A 135 -4.05 25.15 -1.07
N LYS A 136 -3.76 25.67 -2.27
CA LYS A 136 -3.36 27.06 -2.52
C LYS A 136 -4.53 28.00 -2.83
N GLY A 137 -5.78 27.53 -2.75
CA GLY A 137 -6.97 28.32 -3.08
C GLY A 137 -7.15 28.61 -4.57
N ILE A 138 -6.41 27.91 -5.44
CA ILE A 138 -6.63 27.95 -6.89
C ILE A 138 -7.74 26.96 -7.18
N ASP A 139 -8.94 27.47 -7.46
CA ASP A 139 -10.07 26.63 -7.87
C ASP A 139 -9.79 26.06 -9.27
N PRO A 140 -9.76 24.73 -9.44
CA PRO A 140 -9.48 24.08 -10.73
C PRO A 140 -10.67 24.12 -11.69
#